data_AF-A0A2A7AAQ6-F1
#
_entry.id   AF-A0A2A7AAQ6-F1
#
_cell.length_a   1.000
_cell.length_b   1.000
_cell.length_c   1.000
_cell.angle_alpha   90.00
_cell.angle_beta   90.00
_cell.angle_gamma   90.00
#
_symmetry.space_group_name_H-M   'P 1'
#
loop_
_entity.id
_entity.type
_entity.pdbx_description
1 polymer ?
#
loop_
_entity_poly.entity_id
_entity_poly.type
_entity_poly.pdbx_seq_one_letter_code
_entity_poly.pdbx_strand_id
1 'polypeptide(L)' 'MLKQAQSNKDIREAAASAGVFLWQVAEAIGVTDGTFSRKLRRELPDDDKAAILQIIQQLSSSAKL' A
#
# COMPACT_ATOMS: atom_id res chain seq x y z
N MET A 1 16.26 20.46 3.98
CA MET A 1 15.85 19.24 3.27
C MET A 1 14.40 19.39 2.86
N LEU A 2 14.11 19.52 1.55
CA LEU A 2 12.74 19.48 1.06
C LEU A 2 12.19 18.05 1.29
N LYS A 3 11.24 17.89 2.21
CA LYS A 3 10.43 16.67 2.30
C LYS A 3 9.63 16.61 1.00
N GLN A 4 10.10 15.83 0.03
CA GLN A 4 9.32 15.53 -1.17
C GLN A 4 7.94 15.02 -0.71
N ALA A 5 6.87 15.61 -1.23
CA ALA A 5 5.52 15.11 -1.02
C ALA A 5 5.50 13.64 -1.47
N GLN A 6 5.27 12.74 -0.52
CA GLN A 6 5.35 11.31 -0.77
C GLN A 6 4.12 10.89 -1.57
N SER A 7 4.32 10.45 -2.82
CA SER A 7 3.25 9.92 -3.67
C SER A 7 2.53 8.74 -3.01
N ASN A 8 1.25 8.58 -3.36
CA ASN A 8 0.37 7.55 -2.81
C ASN A 8 0.30 7.58 -1.28
N LYS A 9 0.14 8.79 -0.71
CA LYS A 9 0.02 9.01 0.74
C LYS A 9 -1.21 8.29 1.31
N ASP A 10 -2.30 8.29 0.57
CA ASP A 10 -3.55 7.58 0.84
C ASP A 10 -3.34 6.08 1.08
N ILE A 11 -2.61 5.38 0.20
CA ILE A 11 -2.29 3.95 0.36
C ILE A 11 -1.50 3.71 1.65
N ARG A 12 -0.53 4.59 1.93
CA ARG A 12 0.36 4.45 3.08
C ARG A 12 -0.38 4.71 4.39
N GLU A 13 -1.25 5.71 4.41
CA GLU A 13 -2.14 6.02 5.53
C GLU A 13 -3.13 4.88 5.76
N ALA A 14 -3.77 4.38 4.71
CA ALA A 14 -4.70 3.26 4.79
C ALA A 14 -4.03 2.00 5.38
N ALA A 15 -2.84 1.64 4.89
CA ALA A 15 -2.07 0.52 5.41
C ALA A 15 -1.70 0.72 6.90
N ALA A 16 -1.21 1.90 7.26
CA ALA A 16 -0.85 2.23 8.64
C ALA A 16 -2.06 2.20 9.59
N SER A 17 -3.19 2.80 9.20
CA SER A 17 -4.43 2.80 9.98
C SER A 17 -5.02 1.39 10.12
N ALA A 18 -4.80 0.53 9.13
CA ALA A 18 -5.25 -0.86 9.14
C ALA A 18 -4.33 -1.82 9.91
N GLY A 19 -3.15 -1.36 10.35
CA GLY A 19 -2.11 -2.21 10.92
C GLY A 19 -1.49 -3.19 9.91
N VAL A 20 -1.61 -2.90 8.62
CA VAL A 20 -1.12 -3.73 7.52
C VAL A 20 0.23 -3.21 7.05
N PHE A 21 1.22 -4.09 6.97
CA PHE A 21 2.52 -3.73 6.42
C PHE A 21 2.52 -3.76 4.90
N LEU A 22 3.30 -2.87 4.27
CA LEU A 22 3.42 -2.80 2.81
C LEU A 22 3.96 -4.09 2.19
N TRP A 23 4.74 -4.88 2.92
CA TRP A 23 5.21 -6.18 2.45
C TRP A 23 4.07 -7.22 2.36
N GLN A 24 3.05 -7.14 3.22
CA GLN A 24 1.87 -8.02 3.14
C GLN A 24 1.04 -7.68 1.90
N VAL A 25 0.92 -6.40 1.58
CA VAL A 25 0.27 -5.96 0.34
C VAL A 25 1.07 -6.42 -0.88
N ALA A 26 2.40 -6.32 -0.82
CA ALA A 26 3.27 -6.80 -1.90
C ALA A 26 3.11 -8.32 -2.13
N GLU A 27 3.09 -9.11 -1.06
CA GLU A 27 2.84 -10.55 -1.11
C GLU A 27 1.46 -10.87 -1.72
N ALA A 28 0.41 -10.15 -1.31
CA ALA A 28 -0.95 -10.34 -1.81
C ALA A 28 -1.12 -10.03 -3.31
N ILE A 29 -0.30 -9.13 -3.88
CA ILE A 29 -0.29 -8.85 -5.33
C ILE A 29 0.79 -9.65 -6.10
N GLY A 30 1.53 -10.54 -5.42
CA GLY A 30 2.55 -11.37 -6.05
C GLY A 30 3.81 -10.62 -6.48
N VAL A 31 4.20 -9.54 -5.79
CA VAL A 31 5.44 -8.81 -6.04
C VAL A 31 6.33 -8.75 -4.81
N THR A 32 7.60 -8.44 -5.01
CA THR A 32 8.52 -8.22 -3.89
C THR A 32 8.26 -6.88 -3.20
N ASP A 33 8.54 -6.80 -1.90
CA ASP A 33 8.43 -5.60 -1.07
C ASP A 33 9.17 -4.40 -1.70
N GLY A 34 10.36 -4.63 -2.26
CA GLY A 34 11.15 -3.60 -2.92
C GLY A 34 10.52 -3.11 -4.23
N THR A 35 9.83 -3.99 -4.96
CA THR A 35 9.08 -3.63 -6.17
C THR A 35 7.86 -2.78 -5.82
N PHE A 36 7.08 -3.21 -4.83
CA PHE A 36 5.92 -2.44 -4.36
C PHE A 36 6.33 -1.08 -3.79
N SER A 37 7.38 -1.03 -2.97
CA SER A 37 7.93 0.20 -2.41
C SER A 37 8.40 1.18 -3.48
N ARG A 38 8.98 0.68 -4.59
CA ARG A 38 9.34 1.48 -5.77
C ARG A 38 8.11 1.98 -6.51
N LYS A 39 7.09 1.13 -6.68
CA LYS A 39 5.81 1.48 -7.32
C LYS A 39 5.15 2.68 -6.62
N LEU A 40 5.17 2.71 -5.28
CA LEU A 40 4.60 3.81 -4.48
C LEU A 40 5.39 5.13 -4.50
N ARG A 41 6.51 5.25 -5.22
CA ARG A 41 7.28 6.51 -5.33
C ARG A 41 6.76 7.46 -6.41
N ARG A 42 5.85 6.97 -7.27
CA ARG A 42 5.19 7.75 -8.33
C ARG A 42 3.69 7.60 -8.14
N GLU A 43 2.94 8.64 -8.47
CA GLU A 43 1.48 8.59 -8.37
C GLU A 43 0.94 7.46 -9.23
N LEU A 44 0.11 6.60 -8.65
CA LEU A 44 -0.52 5.50 -9.35
C LEU A 44 -1.80 5.95 -10.05
N PRO A 45 -2.24 5.24 -11.10
CA PRO A 45 -3.60 5.37 -11.63
C PRO A 45 -4.63 5.05 -10.54
N ASP A 46 -5.81 5.66 -10.63
CA ASP A 46 -6.86 5.50 -9.62
C ASP A 46 -7.35 4.04 -9.51
N ASP A 47 -7.40 3.30 -10.63
CA ASP A 47 -7.74 1.87 -10.63
C ASP A 47 -6.73 1.04 -9.83
N ASP A 48 -5.44 1.32 -10.01
CA ASP A 48 -4.35 0.66 -9.28
C ASP A 48 -4.42 0.98 -7.79
N LYS A 49 -4.75 2.24 -7.42
CA LYS A 49 -4.94 2.62 -6.02
C LYS A 49 -6.13 1.91 -5.41
N ALA A 50 -7.26 1.87 -6.11
CA ALA A 50 -8.48 1.22 -5.64
C ALA A 50 -8.24 -0.27 -5.36
N ALA A 51 -7.53 -0.98 -6.26
CA ALA A 51 -7.17 -2.38 -6.06
C ALA A 51 -6.29 -2.57 -4.80
N ILE A 52 -5.27 -1.73 -4.62
CA ILE A 52 -4.38 -1.78 -3.45
C ILE A 52 -5.15 -1.49 -2.15
N LEU A 53 -6.05 -0.51 -2.16
CA LEU A 53 -6.87 -0.18 -0.99
C LEU A 53 -7.81 -1.34 -0.62
N GLN A 54 -8.40 -2.04 -1.59
CA GLN A 54 -9.20 -3.23 -1.33
C GLN A 54 -8.39 -4.35 -0.69
N ILE A 55 -7.17 -4.58 -1.15
CA ILE A 55 -6.26 -5.57 -0.56
C ILE A 55 -5.92 -5.22 0.89
N ILE A 56 -5.64 -3.95 1.18
CA ILE A 56 -5.40 -3.48 2.55
C ILE A 56 -6.62 -3.78 3.45
N GLN A 57 -7.85 -3.55 2.96
CA GLN A 57 -9.07 -3.86 3.70
C GLN A 57 -9.23 -5.37 3.97
N GLN A 58 -8.92 -6.22 2.97
CA GLN A 58 -8.96 -7.68 3.10
C GLN A 58 -7.93 -8.18 4.13
N LEU A 59 -6.70 -7.65 4.09
CA LEU A 59 -5.64 -8.00 5.01
C LEU A 59 -5.92 -7.52 6.44
N SER A 60 -6.52 -6.33 6.60
CA SER A 60 -6.92 -5.80 7.92
C SER A 60 -7.94 -6.69 8.62
N SER A 61 -8.87 -7.25 7.86
CA SER A 61 -9.89 -8.17 8.38
C SER A 61 -9.28 -9.51 8.80
N SER A 62 -8.27 -9.97 8.07
CA SER A 62 -7.58 -11.24 8.36
C SER A 62 -6.63 -11.14 9.57
N ALA A 63 -6.09 -9.95 9.86
CA ALA A 63 -5.20 -9.71 10.99
C ALA A 63 -5.92 -9.54 12.35
N LYS A 64 -7.25 -9.50 12.37
CA LYS A 64 -8.08 -9.30 13.58
C LYS A 64 -8.63 -10.60 14.21
N LEU A 65 -8.18 -11.77 13.74
CA LEU A 65 -8.47 -13.09 14.33
C LEU A 65 -7.29 -13.54 15.19
#